data_AF-A0A139DMA6-F1
#
_entry.id   AF-A0A139DMA6-F1
#
_cell.length_a   1.000
_cell.length_b   1.000
_cell.length_c   1.000
_cell.angle_alpha   90.00
_cell.angle_beta   90.00
_cell.angle_gamma   90.00
#
_symmetry.space_group_name_H-M   'P 1'
#
loop_
_entity.id
_entity.type
_entity.pdbx_description
1 polymer ?
#
loop_
_entity_poly.entity_id
_entity_poly.type
_entity_poly.pdbx_seq_one_letter_code
_entity_poly.pdbx_strand_id
1 'polypeptide(L)'
;MSLHRITVTYEFCVDAPTEREALEVFEREQSLAISDQRCAIIEGPSASLVRSENDLADDTLNEVPLNAYDYTAQERINRGH
;
A
#
# COMPACT_ATOMS: atom_id res chain seq x y z
N MET A 1 -9.77 7.10 -19.23
CA MET A 1 -9.04 7.13 -17.96
C MET A 1 -8.30 5.81 -17.85
N SER A 2 -7.08 5.82 -17.33
CA SER A 2 -6.25 4.62 -17.15
C SER A 2 -5.97 4.39 -15.68
N LEU A 3 -6.11 3.13 -15.25
CA LEU A 3 -5.76 2.71 -13.89
C LEU A 3 -4.24 2.74 -13.69
N HIS A 4 -3.78 3.41 -12.64
CA HIS A 4 -2.37 3.44 -12.28
C HIS A 4 -2.20 2.96 -10.84
N ARG A 5 -1.18 2.13 -10.62
CA ARG A 5 -0.69 1.78 -9.29
C ARG A 5 0.37 2.79 -8.90
N ILE A 6 0.29 3.29 -7.67
CA ILE A 6 1.33 4.11 -7.05
C ILE A 6 1.99 3.27 -5.97
N THR A 7 3.29 3.01 -6.11
CA THR A 7 4.08 2.27 -5.13
C THR A 7 4.99 3.23 -4.38
N VAL A 8 5.02 3.14 -3.05
CA VAL A 8 5.95 3.86 -2.18
C VAL A 8 6.54 2.86 -1.19
N THR A 9 7.87 2.86 -1.05
CA THR A 9 8.57 1.98 -0.11
C THR A 9 9.06 2.80 1.07
N TYR A 10 8.67 2.40 2.28
CA TYR A 10 9.03 3.07 3.52
C TYR A 10 9.97 2.20 4.36
N GLU A 11 10.85 2.85 5.12
CA GLU A 11 11.63 2.25 6.19
C GLU A 11 11.18 2.80 7.53
N PHE A 12 11.07 1.91 8.51
CA PHE A 12 10.65 2.22 9.87
C PHE A 12 11.57 1.52 10.85
N CYS A 13 12.13 2.30 11.78
CA CYS A 13 12.99 1.78 12.83
C CYS A 13 12.22 1.77 14.15
N VAL A 14 12.33 0.65 14.87
CA VAL A 14 11.74 0.48 16.20
C VAL A 14 12.80 0.04 17.18
N ASP A 15 12.72 0.57 18.40
CA ASP A 15 13.49 0.05 19.51
C ASP A 15 12.78 -1.20 20.04
N ALA A 16 13.34 -2.36 19.75
CA ALA A 16 12.86 -3.65 20.24
C ALA A 16 14.03 -4.56 20.65
N PRO A 17 13.89 -5.34 21.73
CA PRO A 17 14.95 -6.22 22.22
C PRO A 17 15.12 -7.49 21.35
N THR A 18 14.13 -7.84 20.53
CA THR A 18 14.20 -8.99 19.62
C THR A 18 13.57 -8.67 18.27
N GLU A 19 13.98 -9.40 17.24
CA GLU A 19 13.39 -9.32 15.89
C GLU A 19 11.89 -9.60 15.90
N ARG A 20 11.44 -10.60 16.66
CA ARG A 20 10.01 -10.93 16.78
C ARG A 20 9.20 -9.77 17.35
N GLU A 21 9.70 -9.11 18.38
CA GLU A 21 9.02 -7.94 18.95
C GLU A 21 9.05 -6.75 18.00
N ALA A 22 10.12 -6.57 17.22
CA ALA A 22 10.17 -5.54 16.19
C ALA A 22 9.07 -5.76 15.13
N LEU A 23 8.85 -7.00 14.70
CA LEU A 23 7.79 -7.37 13.76
C LEU A 23 6.40 -7.14 14.37
N GLU A 24 6.19 -7.50 15.63
CA GLU A 24 4.91 -7.27 16.33
C GLU A 24 4.57 -5.76 16.44
N VAL A 25 5.58 -4.91 16.69
CA VAL A 25 5.40 -3.45 16.70
C VAL A 25 5.12 -2.93 15.29
N PHE A 26 5.85 -3.43 14.27
CA PHE A 26 5.61 -3.07 12.88
C PHE A 26 4.18 -3.39 12.45
N GLU A 27 3.69 -4.61 12.67
CA GLU A 27 2.34 -5.03 12.31
C GLU A 27 1.26 -4.17 12.98
N ARG A 28 1.47 -3.80 14.24
CA ARG A 28 0.50 -3.00 15.02
C ARG A 28 0.50 -1.53 14.65
N GLU A 29 1.66 -0.95 14.37
CA GLU A 29 1.84 0.51 14.36
C GLU A 29 2.21 1.09 12.99
N GLN A 30 2.46 0.27 11.96
CA GLN A 30 2.88 0.76 10.63
C GLN A 30 1.99 1.89 10.08
N SER A 31 0.66 1.76 10.16
CA SER A 31 -0.26 2.77 9.62
C SER A 31 -0.17 4.10 10.38
N LEU A 32 0.04 4.05 11.69
CA LEU A 32 0.23 5.23 12.53
C LEU A 32 1.60 5.87 12.27
N ALA A 33 2.66 5.06 12.17
CA ALA A 33 4.00 5.53 11.88
C ALA A 33 4.09 6.24 10.53
N ILE A 34 3.39 5.73 9.51
CA ILE A 34 3.27 6.38 8.19
C ILE A 34 2.53 7.71 8.31
N SER A 35 1.38 7.75 9.00
CA SER A 35 0.59 8.98 9.16
C SER A 35 1.33 10.07 9.95
N ASP A 36 2.12 9.67 10.95
CA ASP A 36 2.86 10.59 11.82
C ASP A 36 4.24 10.99 11.24
N GLN A 37 4.56 10.57 10.01
CA GLN A 37 5.86 10.83 9.35
C GLN A 37 7.07 10.29 10.14
N ARG A 38 6.87 9.23 10.94
CA ARG A 38 7.94 8.55 11.69
C ARG A 38 8.68 7.50 10.85
N CYS A 39 8.38 7.42 9.55
CA CYS A 39 9.05 6.58 8.58
C CYS A 39 9.84 7.43 7.58
N ALA A 40 10.93 6.87 7.05
CA ALA A 40 11.64 7.44 5.92
C ALA A 40 11.15 6.81 4.60
N ILE A 41 11.05 7.62 3.55
CA ILE A 41 10.81 7.10 2.20
C ILE A 41 12.16 6.64 1.64
N ILE A 42 12.33 5.34 1.42
CA ILE A 42 13.55 4.78 0.81
C ILE A 42 13.42 4.66 -0.70
N GLU A 43 12.19 4.53 -1.20
CA GLU A 43 11.88 4.61 -2.63
C GLU A 43 10.64 5.47 -2.85
N GLY A 44 10.81 6.51 -3.67
CA GLY A 44 9.79 7.52 -3.92
C GLY A 44 8.56 6.95 -4.63
N PRO A 45 7.46 7.74 -4.70
CA PRO A 45 6.25 7.34 -5.40
C PRO A 45 6.55 7.04 -6.87
N SER A 46 6.37 5.78 -7.26
CA SER A 46 6.44 5.34 -8.64
C SER A 46 5.04 5.02 -9.14
N ALA A 47 4.66 5.61 -10.26
CA ALA A 47 3.39 5.35 -10.92
C ALA A 47 3.60 4.38 -12.09
N SER A 48 2.88 3.26 -12.09
CA SER A 48 2.89 2.28 -13.18
C SER A 48 1.47 2.02 -13.68
N LEU A 49 1.30 1.92 -14.99
CA LEU A 49 0.02 1.57 -15.60
C LEU A 49 -0.37 0.14 -15.22
N VAL A 50 -1.59 -0.04 -14.72
CA VAL A 50 -2.19 -1.35 -14.49
C VAL A 50 -2.85 -1.79 -15.79
N ARG A 51 -2.37 -2.88 -16.37
CA ARG A 51 -2.87 -3.47 -17.61
C ARG A 51 -3.72 -4.72 -17.34
N SER A 52 -3.47 -5.39 -16.22
CA SER A 52 -4.19 -6.60 -15.81
C SER A 52 -4.13 -6.80 -14.29
N GLU A 53 -4.94 -7.71 -13.76
CA GLU A 53 -4.95 -8.06 -12.33
C GLU A 53 -3.57 -8.51 -11.83
N ASN A 54 -2.76 -9.15 -12.68
CA ASN A 54 -1.40 -9.60 -12.35
C ASN A 54 -0.41 -8.45 -12.09
N ASP A 55 -0.76 -7.21 -12.47
CA ASP A 55 0.06 -6.04 -12.15
C ASP A 55 -0.18 -5.55 -10.71
N LEU A 56 -1.07 -6.17 -9.94
CA LEU A 56 -1.43 -5.84 -8.57
C LEU A 56 -1.07 -7.00 -7.62
N ALA A 57 -0.83 -6.70 -6.35
CA ALA A 57 -0.74 -7.73 -5.31
C ALA A 57 -2.15 -8.22 -4.95
N ASP A 58 -2.27 -9.48 -4.48
CA ASP A 58 -3.55 -10.17 -4.25
C ASP A 58 -4.49 -9.42 -3.28
N ASP A 59 -3.93 -8.71 -2.32
CA ASP A 59 -4.66 -7.89 -1.34
C ASP A 59 -5.13 -6.55 -1.90
N THR A 60 -4.39 -5.98 -2.87
CA THR A 60 -4.67 -4.68 -3.49
C THR A 60 -5.96 -4.70 -4.32
N LEU A 61 -6.34 -5.87 -4.85
CA LEU A 61 -7.55 -6.03 -5.68
C LEU A 61 -8.84 -5.68 -4.91
N ASN A 62 -8.85 -5.97 -3.61
CA ASN A 62 -10.01 -5.86 -2.73
C ASN A 62 -9.94 -4.64 -1.80
N GLU A 63 -8.95 -3.77 -1.97
CA GLU A 63 -8.82 -2.57 -1.15
C GLU A 63 -10.08 -1.69 -1.24
N VAL A 64 -10.51 -1.21 -0.08
CA VAL A 64 -11.65 -0.30 0.03
C VAL A 64 -11.28 1.00 -0.67
N PRO A 65 -12.11 1.48 -1.60
CA PRO A 65 -11.83 2.70 -2.32
C PRO A 65 -11.73 3.90 -1.37
N LEU A 66 -10.83 4.84 -1.69
CA LEU A 66 -10.60 6.06 -0.90
C LEU A 66 -11.87 6.91 -0.72
N ASN A 67 -12.88 6.72 -1.58
CA ASN A 67 -14.20 7.33 -1.45
C ASN A 67 -15.31 6.28 -1.49
N ALA A 68 -16.39 6.50 -0.75
CA ALA A 68 -17.55 5.61 -0.68
C ALA A 68 -18.31 5.40 -2.01
N TYR A 69 -17.98 6.18 -3.05
CA TYR A 69 -18.56 6.09 -4.39
C TYR A 69 -17.58 5.56 -5.45
N ASP A 70 -16.35 5.27 -5.05
CA ASP A 70 -15.34 4.71 -5.94
C ASP A 70 -15.49 3.17 -5.99
N TYR A 71 -14.91 2.57 -7.03
CA TYR A 71 -14.86 1.12 -7.22
C TYR A 71 -13.53 0.55 -6.71
N THR A 72 -13.51 -0.71 -6.27
CA THR A 72 -12.26 -1.41 -5.95
C THR A 72 -11.37 -1.55 -7.20
N ALA A 73 -10.08 -1.86 -7.02
CA ALA A 73 -9.19 -2.07 -8.15
C ALA A 73 -9.68 -3.22 -9.06
N GLN A 74 -10.18 -4.31 -8.46
CA GLN A 74 -10.78 -5.42 -9.20
C GLN A 74 -12.01 -5.00 -10.02
N GLU A 75 -12.93 -4.23 -9.43
CA GLU A 75 -14.11 -3.74 -10.13
C GLU A 75 -13.76 -2.80 -11.29
N ARG A 76 -12.71 -1.99 -11.15
CA ARG A 76 -12.20 -1.10 -12.21
C ARG A 76 -11.63 -1.92 -13.37
N ILE A 77 -10.83 -2.95 -13.10
CA ILE A 77 -10.28 -3.85 -14.12
C ILE A 77 -11.39 -4.59 -14.86
N ASN A 78 -12.37 -5.15 -14.14
CA ASN A 78 -13.52 -5.86 -14.72
C ASN A 78 -14.38 -4.97 -15.64
N ARG A 79 -14.35 -3.65 -15.44
CA ARG A 79 -15.05 -2.67 -16.28
C ARG A 79 -14.21 -2.16 -17.46
N GLY A 80 -12.95 -2.58 -17.57
CA GLY A 80 -12.03 -2.18 -18.64
C GLY A 80 -11.39 -0.80 -18.45
N HIS A 81 -11.16 -0.39 -17.20
CA HIS A 81 -10.47 0.86 -16.84
C HIS A 81 -8.98 0.68 -16.55
#